data_AF-A0A529MDW6-F1
#
_entry.id   AF-A0A529MDW6-F1
#
_cell.length_a   1.000
_cell.length_b   1.000
_cell.length_c   1.000
_cell.angle_alpha   90.00
_cell.angle_beta   90.00
_cell.angle_gamma   90.00
#
_symmetry.space_group_name_H-M   'P 1'
#
loop_
_entity.id
_entity.type
_entity.pdbx_description
1 polymer ?
#
loop_
_entity_poly.entity_id
_entity_poly.type
_entity_poly.pdbx_seq_one_letter_code
_entity_poly.pdbx_strand_id
1 'polypeptide(L)'
;VGPEANTTDGRTTALMNPALKVLDRLGVLAELKPQAAALKVMRIVDATRRLIRSPTVTFRASEIGEEQFGLNLPNNALIPVLAKVASAHDGIHWLKSTVESWSLDADHAHARLA
;
A
#
# COMPACT_ATOMS: atom_id res chain seq x y z
N VAL A 1 7.10 -13.24 -10.75
CA VAL A 1 8.33 -12.63 -11.30
C VAL A 1 8.38 -11.18 -10.87
N GLY A 2 9.50 -10.71 -10.35
CA GLY A 2 9.70 -9.31 -9.98
C GLY A 2 11.02 -9.13 -9.23
N PRO A 3 11.61 -7.92 -9.21
CA PRO A 3 12.87 -7.67 -8.52
C PRO A 3 12.73 -7.91 -7.01
N GLU A 4 13.87 -8.01 -6.32
CA GLU A 4 13.87 -8.09 -4.86
C GLU A 4 13.17 -6.87 -4.23
N ALA A 5 12.51 -7.10 -3.10
CA ALA A 5 11.81 -6.05 -2.37
C ALA A 5 12.77 -4.93 -1.96
N ASN A 6 12.43 -3.69 -2.30
CA ASN A 6 13.17 -2.52 -1.84
C ASN A 6 12.83 -2.22 -0.36
N THR A 7 13.71 -2.61 0.55
CA THR A 7 13.53 -2.41 2.00
C THR A 7 13.97 -1.04 2.50
N THR A 8 14.58 -0.21 1.64
CA THR A 8 15.11 1.11 2.02
C THR A 8 14.22 2.27 1.55
N ASP A 9 13.01 1.99 1.07
CA ASP A 9 12.04 3.01 0.67
C ASP A 9 11.56 3.84 1.89
N GLY A 10 12.05 5.08 1.98
CA GLY A 10 11.72 6.00 3.07
C GLY A 10 10.37 6.72 2.94
N ARG A 11 9.58 6.43 1.89
CA ARG A 11 8.23 7.01 1.74
C ARG A 11 7.23 6.36 2.70
N THR A 12 6.05 6.95 2.80
CA THR A 12 4.91 6.36 3.50
C THR A 12 3.75 6.12 2.54
N THR A 13 2.90 5.14 2.85
CA THR A 13 1.70 4.83 2.10
C THR A 13 0.48 4.90 3.02
N ALA A 14 -0.52 5.67 2.61
CA ALA A 14 -1.82 5.74 3.27
C ALA A 14 -2.72 4.58 2.82
N LEU A 15 -2.93 3.59 3.69
CA LEU A 15 -3.83 2.47 3.46
C LEU A 15 -5.17 2.69 4.17
N MET A 16 -6.25 2.79 3.40
CA MET A 16 -7.61 2.98 3.93
C MET A 16 -8.14 1.70 4.58
N ASN A 17 -9.16 1.82 5.44
CA ASN A 17 -9.75 0.67 6.17
C ASN A 17 -10.03 -0.58 5.31
N PRO A 18 -10.55 -0.49 4.06
CA PRO A 18 -10.70 -1.67 3.21
C PRO A 18 -9.39 -2.41 2.91
N ALA A 19 -8.30 -1.69 2.66
CA ALA A 19 -6.98 -2.28 2.45
C ALA A 19 -6.44 -2.91 3.74
N LEU A 20 -6.68 -2.28 4.89
CA LEU A 20 -6.31 -2.86 6.19
C LEU A 20 -7.05 -4.18 6.46
N LYS A 21 -8.33 -4.30 6.08
CA LYS A 21 -9.08 -5.58 6.15
C LYS A 21 -8.50 -6.67 5.26
N VAL A 22 -7.80 -6.33 4.18
CA VAL A 22 -7.06 -7.30 3.36
C VAL A 22 -5.77 -7.71 4.06
N LEU A 23 -5.01 -6.75 4.58
CA LEU A 23 -3.79 -7.03 5.35
C LEU A 23 -4.05 -7.88 6.59
N ASP A 24 -5.21 -7.71 7.23
CA ASP A 24 -5.64 -8.52 8.37
C ASP A 24 -5.91 -9.98 7.96
N ARG A 25 -6.63 -10.18 6.84
CA ARG A 25 -6.86 -11.52 6.26
C ARG A 25 -5.57 -12.21 5.82
N LEU A 26 -4.56 -11.45 5.40
CA LEU A 26 -3.24 -11.95 5.07
C LEU A 26 -2.34 -12.18 6.31
N GLY A 27 -2.83 -11.85 7.52
CA GLY A 27 -2.11 -12.06 8.78
C GLY A 27 -0.95 -11.09 9.04
N VAL A 28 -0.81 -10.02 8.25
CA VAL A 28 0.34 -9.08 8.37
C VAL A 28 0.02 -7.83 9.19
N LEU A 29 -1.26 -7.49 9.35
CA LEU A 29 -1.65 -6.21 9.95
C LEU A 29 -1.19 -6.06 11.41
N ALA A 30 -1.15 -7.13 12.19
CA ALA A 30 -0.74 -7.10 13.60
C ALA A 30 0.73 -6.65 13.77
N GLU A 31 1.63 -7.11 12.90
CA GLU A 31 3.06 -6.73 12.91
C GLU A 31 3.26 -5.27 12.47
N LEU A 32 2.37 -4.76 11.61
CA LEU A 32 2.46 -3.43 11.02
C LEU A 32 1.83 -2.31 11.87
N LYS A 33 0.76 -2.61 12.60
CA LYS A 33 0.00 -1.63 13.40
C LYS A 33 0.87 -0.75 14.33
N PRO A 34 1.86 -1.28 15.07
CA PRO A 34 2.70 -0.46 15.97
C PRO A 34 3.53 0.60 15.25
N GLN A 35 3.79 0.43 13.95
CA GLN A 35 4.62 1.32 13.14
C GLN A 35 3.79 2.31 12.31
N ALA A 36 2.46 2.28 12.48
CA ALA A 36 1.52 3.01 11.67
C ALA A 36 0.96 4.23 12.41
N ALA A 37 0.54 5.24 11.65
CA ALA A 37 -0.14 6.42 12.17
C ALA A 37 -1.61 6.47 11.72
N ALA A 38 -2.53 6.67 12.66
CA ALA A 38 -3.96 6.75 12.37
C ALA A 38 -4.32 8.03 11.59
N LEU A 39 -5.04 7.87 10.47
CA LEU A 39 -5.55 8.96 9.66
C LEU A 39 -6.96 9.32 10.13
N LYS A 40 -7.07 10.15 11.17
CA LYS A 40 -8.36 10.51 11.80
C LYS A 40 -9.05 11.72 11.18
N VAL A 41 -8.28 12.64 10.57
CA VAL A 41 -8.76 13.92 10.04
C VAL A 41 -8.14 14.18 8.68
N MET A 42 -8.95 14.54 7.70
CA MET A 42 -8.52 14.95 6.36
C MET A 42 -8.95 16.40 6.13
N ARG A 43 -8.02 17.25 5.68
CA ARG A 43 -8.29 18.67 5.44
C ARG A 43 -7.88 19.05 4.03
N ILE A 44 -8.83 19.56 3.25
CA ILE A 44 -8.62 20.02 1.88
C ILE A 44 -8.47 21.54 1.90
N VAL A 45 -7.34 22.03 1.41
CA VAL A 45 -6.98 23.46 1.40
C VAL A 45 -6.73 23.90 -0.03
N ASP A 46 -7.36 25.00 -0.43
CA ASP A 46 -7.05 25.70 -1.68
C ASP A 46 -5.77 26.52 -1.51
N ALA A 47 -4.67 26.00 -2.05
CA ALA A 47 -3.35 26.64 -2.00
C ALA A 47 -3.10 27.60 -3.18
N THR A 48 -4.11 27.93 -3.98
CA THR A 48 -3.94 28.82 -5.13
C THR A 48 -3.78 30.28 -4.70
N ARG A 49 -3.14 31.09 -5.55
CA ARG A 49 -2.93 32.53 -5.32
C ARG A 49 -4.11 33.42 -5.72
N ARG A 50 -5.32 32.86 -5.89
CA ARG A 50 -6.51 33.61 -6.31
C ARG A 50 -7.00 34.52 -5.17
N LEU A 51 -7.63 35.64 -5.54
CA LEU A 51 -8.22 36.62 -4.60
C LEU A 51 -9.41 36.01 -3.83
N ILE A 52 -10.26 35.26 -4.53
CA ILE A 52 -11.33 34.45 -3.94
C ILE A 52 -10.87 33.00 -3.97
N ARG A 53 -10.92 32.33 -2.81
CA ARG A 53 -10.47 30.94 -2.63
C ARG A 53 -11.62 30.06 -2.17
N SER A 54 -11.52 28.77 -2.46
CA SER A 54 -12.44 27.80 -1.86
C SER A 54 -12.19 27.73 -0.35
N PRO A 55 -13.25 27.62 0.47
CA PRO A 55 -13.08 27.45 1.91
C PRO A 55 -12.32 26.17 2.21
N THR A 56 -11.52 26.19 3.28
CA THR A 56 -10.89 24.98 3.78
C THR A 56 -11.96 24.07 4.36
N VAL A 57 -12.00 22.82 3.91
CA VAL A 57 -12.95 21.81 4.41
C VAL A 57 -12.19 20.77 5.22
N THR A 58 -12.72 20.39 6.37
CA THR A 58 -12.17 19.36 7.25
C THR A 58 -13.19 18.25 7.42
N PHE A 59 -12.75 17.02 7.21
CA PHE A 59 -13.52 15.79 7.40
C PHE A 59 -12.89 14.99 8.53
N ARG A 60 -13.70 14.48 9.44
CA ARG A 60 -13.31 13.56 10.51
C ARG A 60 -13.89 12.18 10.23
N ALA A 61 -13.12 11.13 10.49
CA ALA A 61 -13.60 9.75 10.30
C ALA A 61 -14.88 9.47 11.13
N SER A 62 -15.00 10.13 12.29
CA SER A 62 -16.18 10.03 13.15
C SER A 62 -17.47 10.50 12.49
N GLU A 63 -17.41 11.36 11.47
CA GLU A 63 -18.60 11.82 10.73
C GLU A 63 -19.26 10.69 9.93
N ILE A 64 -18.51 9.64 9.60
CA ILE A 64 -19.02 8.43 8.96
C ILE A 64 -19.06 7.23 9.93
N GLY A 65 -18.95 7.48 11.23
CA GLY A 65 -18.97 6.44 12.27
C GLY A 65 -17.71 5.56 12.34
N GLU A 66 -16.61 5.98 11.71
CA GLU A 66 -15.34 5.24 11.71
C GLU A 66 -14.34 5.88 12.70
N GLU A 67 -13.48 5.06 13.33
CA GLU A 67 -12.44 5.59 14.24
C GLU A 67 -11.35 6.37 13.47
N GLN A 68 -11.06 5.92 12.25
CA GLN A 68 -10.04 6.44 11.35
C GLN A 68 -10.42 6.12 9.90
N PHE A 69 -9.93 6.89 8.94
CA PHE A 69 -10.06 6.56 7.52
C PHE A 69 -9.15 5.40 7.11
N GLY A 70 -8.02 5.27 7.81
CA GLY A 70 -6.98 4.31 7.52
C GLY A 70 -5.73 4.53 8.37
N LEU A 71 -4.63 3.90 7.95
CA LEU A 71 -3.30 4.02 8.55
C LEU A 71 -2.31 4.54 7.52
N ASN A 72 -1.43 5.45 7.93
CA ASN A 72 -0.22 5.78 7.20
C ASN A 72 0.92 4.87 7.67
N LEU A 73 1.50 4.12 6.75
CA LEU A 73 2.55 3.13 7.03
C LEU A 73 3.86 3.53 6.34
N PRO A 74 5.00 3.50 7.03
CA PRO A 74 6.28 3.68 6.36
C PRO A 74 6.61 2.46 5.49
N ASN A 75 7.08 2.70 4.26
CA ASN A 75 7.29 1.65 3.27
C ASN A 75 8.42 0.70 3.69
N ASN A 76 9.45 1.22 4.36
CA ASN A 76 10.51 0.43 4.97
C ASN A 76 10.03 -0.51 6.10
N ALA A 77 8.81 -0.35 6.62
CA ALA A 77 8.16 -1.30 7.52
C ALA A 77 7.19 -2.22 6.77
N LEU A 78 6.39 -1.66 5.85
CA LEU A 78 5.38 -2.39 5.09
C LEU A 78 5.98 -3.45 4.16
N ILE A 79 6.98 -3.05 3.37
CA ILE A 79 7.55 -3.88 2.30
C ILE A 79 8.22 -5.15 2.87
N PRO A 80 9.08 -5.09 3.90
CA PRO A 80 9.71 -6.29 4.45
C PRO A 80 8.70 -7.32 4.98
N VAL A 81 7.64 -6.88 5.66
CA VAL A 81 6.61 -7.80 6.20
C VAL A 81 5.87 -8.51 5.07
N LEU A 82 5.48 -7.78 4.02
CA LEU A 82 4.85 -8.37 2.84
C LEU A 82 5.78 -9.34 2.11
N ALA A 83 7.05 -8.96 1.92
CA ALA A 83 8.05 -9.80 1.28
C ALA A 83 8.31 -11.09 2.07
N LYS A 84 8.37 -11.01 3.40
CA LYS A 84 8.49 -12.15 4.31
C LYS A 84 7.32 -13.12 4.15
N VAL A 85 6.08 -12.62 4.19
CA VAL A 85 4.89 -13.48 4.03
C VAL A 85 4.81 -14.08 2.63
N ALA A 86 5.09 -13.31 1.59
CA ALA A 86 5.10 -13.83 0.22
C ALA A 86 6.18 -14.91 0.02
N SER A 87 7.36 -14.74 0.61
CA SER A 87 8.47 -15.71 0.50
C SER A 87 8.24 -16.99 1.30
N ALA A 88 7.43 -16.93 2.35
CA ALA A 88 7.10 -18.07 3.21
C ALA A 88 5.84 -18.83 2.75
N HIS A 89 5.14 -18.35 1.72
CA HIS A 89 3.87 -18.92 1.29
C HIS A 89 4.09 -20.01 0.23
N ASP A 90 3.69 -21.25 0.51
CA ASP A 90 3.93 -22.42 -0.36
C ASP A 90 3.35 -22.27 -1.78
N GLY A 91 2.25 -21.53 -1.92
CA GLY A 91 1.63 -21.23 -3.21
C GLY A 91 2.32 -20.15 -4.05
N ILE A 92 3.43 -19.57 -3.59
CA ILE A 92 4.13 -18.46 -4.27
C ILE A 92 5.57 -18.88 -4.58
N HIS A 93 5.87 -19.02 -5.88
CA HIS A 93 7.26 -19.12 -6.35
C HIS A 93 7.74 -17.76 -6.87
N TRP A 94 8.51 -17.05 -6.04
CA TRP A 94 9.00 -15.72 -6.41
C TRP A 94 10.33 -15.78 -7.17
N LEU A 95 10.24 -15.73 -8.49
CA LEU A 95 11.39 -15.51 -9.38
C LEU A 95 11.88 -14.06 -9.27
N LYS A 96 13.02 -13.85 -8.59
CA LYS A 96 13.69 -12.56 -8.41
C LYS A 96 14.43 -12.12 -9.68
N SER A 97 13.69 -11.81 -10.73
CA SER A 97 14.20 -11.25 -11.99
C SER A 97 13.14 -10.30 -12.58
N THR A 98 13.52 -9.53 -13.60
CA THR A 98 12.64 -8.70 -14.41
C THR A 98 12.23 -9.42 -15.68
N VAL A 99 11.01 -9.17 -16.15
CA VAL A 99 10.58 -9.66 -17.47
C VAL A 99 11.25 -8.82 -18.55
N GLU A 100 11.98 -9.47 -19.45
CA GLU A 100 12.63 -8.81 -20.59
C GLU A 100 11.70 -8.75 -21.81
N SER A 101 10.94 -9.82 -22.07
CA SER A 101 9.93 -9.87 -23.13
C SER A 101 8.80 -10.84 -22.78
N TRP A 102 7.62 -10.68 -23.38
CA TRP A 102 6.51 -11.61 -23.20
C TRP A 102 5.71 -11.80 -24.50
N SER A 103 5.00 -12.92 -24.58
CA SER A 103 4.04 -13.23 -25.65
C SER A 103 2.83 -13.96 -25.06
N LEU A 104 1.72 -13.98 -25.81
CA LEU A 104 0.50 -14.72 -25.45
C LEU A 104 0.20 -15.73 -26.55
N ASP A 105 -0.28 -16.90 -26.16
CA ASP A 105 -1.00 -17.81 -27.05
C ASP A 105 -2.47 -17.94 -26.60
N ALA A 106 -3.20 -18.91 -27.15
CA ALA A 106 -4.62 -19.09 -26.83
C ALA A 106 -4.89 -19.40 -25.36
N ASP A 107 -3.95 -20.06 -24.68
CA ASP A 107 -4.14 -20.62 -23.33
C ASP A 107 -3.11 -20.10 -22.32
N HIS A 108 -1.99 -19.50 -22.76
CA HIS A 108 -0.85 -19.16 -21.91
C HIS A 108 -0.26 -17.77 -22.16
N ALA A 109 0.41 -17.27 -21.12
CA ALA A 109 1.34 -16.16 -21.20
C ALA A 109 2.78 -16.66 -21.02
N HIS A 110 3.63 -16.38 -21.99
CA HIS A 110 5.06 -16.70 -21.97
C HIS A 110 5.85 -15.46 -21.58
N ALA A 111 6.73 -15.57 -20.59
CA ALA A 111 7.63 -14.50 -20.18
C ALA A 111 9.08 -14.98 -20.27
N ARG A 112 9.92 -14.20 -20.95
CA ARG A 112 11.37 -14.35 -20.94
C ARG A 112 11.95 -13.40 -19.90
N LEU A 113 12.75 -13.95 -19.00
CA LEU A 113 13.38 -13.21 -17.92
C LEU A 113 14.75 -12.69 -18.36
N ALA A 114 15.15 -11.55 -17.79
CA ALA A 114 16.48 -10.98 -17.93
C ALA A 114 17.51 -11.70 -17.05
#